data_AF-A0A258QSD8-F1
#
_entry.id   AF-A0A258QSD8-F1
#
_cell.length_a   1.000
_cell.length_b   1.000
_cell.length_c   1.000
_cell.angle_alpha   90.00
_cell.angle_beta   90.00
_cell.angle_gamma   90.00
#
_symmetry.space_group_name_H-M   'P 1'
#
loop_
_entity.id
_entity.type
_entity.pdbx_description
1 polymer ?
#
loop_
_entity_poly.entity_id
_entity_poly.type
_entity_poly.pdbx_seq_one_letter_code
_entity_poly.pdbx_strand_id
1 'polypeptide(L)'
;MLSLLWLLFGLLALRPAAAADPSPLMLGVFPNTTAKQIVETYRPLANALEKTLRRRVEIYSAPNFKSFVARTRQGKYDLLLT
;
A
#
# COMPACT_ATOMS: atom_id res chain seq x y z
N MET A 1 -31.57 34.82 3.74
CA MET A 1 -31.03 34.11 2.55
C MET A 1 -29.51 33.99 2.55
N LEU A 2 -28.75 35.01 2.96
CA LEU A 2 -27.27 34.98 2.96
C LEU A 2 -26.66 33.95 3.94
N SER A 3 -27.26 33.73 5.12
CA SER A 3 -26.80 32.73 6.10
C SER A 3 -26.94 31.28 5.62
N LEU A 4 -27.92 31.00 4.74
CA LEU A 4 -28.13 29.66 4.19
C LEU A 4 -27.05 29.30 3.16
N LEU A 5 -26.57 30.30 2.41
CA LEU A 5 -25.43 30.13 1.48
C LEU A 5 -24.13 29.83 2.22
N TRP A 6 -23.88 30.47 3.37
CA TRP A 6 -22.70 30.22 4.18
C TRP A 6 -22.69 28.80 4.79
N LEU A 7 -23.85 28.33 5.26
CA LEU A 7 -23.99 26.94 5.72
C LEU A 7 -23.73 25.94 4.58
N LEU A 8 -24.25 26.20 3.38
CA LEU A 8 -24.02 25.33 2.22
C LEU A 8 -22.54 25.28 1.81
N PHE A 9 -21.83 26.41 1.90
CA PHE A 9 -20.41 26.50 1.58
C PHE A 9 -19.53 25.75 2.60
N GLY A 10 -19.91 25.77 3.89
CA GLY A 10 -19.23 25.01 4.94
C GLY A 10 -19.36 23.50 4.79
N LEU A 11 -20.53 23.00 4.33
CA LEU A 11 -20.73 21.57 4.08
C LEU A 11 -19.97 21.05 2.86
N LEU A 12 -19.74 21.87 1.84
CA LEU A 12 -18.98 21.47 0.65
C LEU A 12 -17.47 21.34 0.91
N ALA A 13 -16.96 21.97 1.98
CA ALA A 13 -15.57 21.90 2.39
C ALA A 13 -15.22 20.63 3.18
N LEU A 14 -16.22 19.91 3.72
CA LEU A 14 -16.03 18.58 4.29
C LEU A 14 -15.91 17.57 3.14
N ARG A 15 -14.75 17.53 2.50
CA ARG A 15 -14.38 16.37 1.69
C ARG A 15 -14.29 15.18 2.64
N PRO A 16 -15.04 14.08 2.42
CA PRO A 16 -14.80 12.86 3.16
C PRO A 16 -13.33 12.51 2.92
N ALA A 17 -12.54 12.48 3.99
CA ALA A 17 -11.23 11.87 3.94
C ALA A 17 -11.50 10.45 3.44
N ALA A 18 -11.09 10.14 2.20
CA ALA A 18 -11.20 8.79 1.67
C ALA A 18 -10.54 7.89 2.71
N ALA A 19 -11.34 7.12 3.44
CA ALA A 19 -10.84 6.27 4.50
C ALA A 19 -9.86 5.31 3.81
N ALA A 20 -8.58 5.46 4.11
CA ALA A 20 -7.57 4.58 3.57
C ALA A 20 -7.99 3.15 3.92
N ASP A 21 -8.08 2.30 2.89
CA ASP A 21 -8.42 0.89 3.08
C ASP A 21 -7.50 0.32 4.17
N PRO A 22 -8.08 -0.20 5.28
CA PRO A 22 -7.32 -0.60 6.45
C PRO A 22 -6.39 -1.79 6.18
N SER A 23 -6.59 -2.50 5.06
CA SER A 23 -5.72 -3.60 4.69
C SER A 23 -4.29 -3.12 4.35
N PRO A 24 -3.24 -3.88 4.71
CA PRO A 24 -1.87 -3.53 4.34
C PRO A 24 -1.66 -3.63 2.83
N LEU A 25 -0.78 -2.78 2.29
CA LEU A 25 -0.29 -2.93 0.93
C LEU A 25 0.70 -4.10 0.87
N MET A 26 0.48 -5.04 -0.04
CA MET A 26 1.33 -6.19 -0.31
C MET A 26 2.46 -5.79 -1.26
N LEU A 27 3.68 -5.61 -0.72
CA LEU A 27 4.89 -5.40 -1.50
C LEU A 27 5.49 -6.75 -1.89
N GLY A 28 5.24 -7.16 -3.13
CA GLY A 28 5.80 -8.35 -3.75
C GLY A 28 7.26 -8.14 -4.16
N VAL A 29 8.19 -8.88 -3.54
CA VAL A 29 9.62 -8.82 -3.85
C VAL A 29 10.07 -10.09 -4.57
N PHE A 30 10.85 -9.92 -5.64
CA PHE A 30 11.41 -11.03 -6.43
C PHE A 30 12.27 -11.99 -5.56
N PRO A 31 12.07 -13.31 -5.68
CA PRO A 31 12.70 -14.29 -4.80
C PRO A 31 14.12 -14.65 -5.24
N ASN A 32 15.06 -13.73 -5.02
CA ASN A 32 16.50 -13.94 -5.29
C ASN A 32 17.28 -14.50 -4.09
N THR A 33 16.72 -14.42 -2.89
CA THR A 33 17.34 -14.80 -1.61
C THR A 33 16.28 -15.38 -0.67
N THR A 34 16.66 -15.76 0.55
CA THR A 34 15.69 -16.29 1.52
C THR A 34 14.66 -15.22 1.91
N ALA A 35 13.44 -15.62 2.26
CA ALA A 35 12.39 -14.69 2.69
C ALA A 35 12.83 -13.81 3.87
N LYS A 36 13.63 -14.36 4.80
CA LYS A 36 14.21 -13.61 5.92
C LYS A 36 15.14 -12.48 5.43
N GLN A 37 16.09 -12.79 4.54
CA GLN A 37 17.02 -11.81 3.98
C GLN A 37 16.29 -10.72 3.19
N ILE A 38 15.28 -11.10 2.40
CA ILE A 38 14.41 -10.16 1.69
C ILE A 38 13.76 -9.19 2.69
N VAL A 39 13.15 -9.73 3.73
CA VAL A 39 12.48 -8.92 4.76
C VAL A 39 13.44 -7.96 5.46
N GLU A 40 14.63 -8.44 5.85
CA GLU A 40 15.65 -7.62 6.52
C GLU A 40 16.16 -6.50 5.60
N THR A 41 16.42 -6.83 4.33
CA THR A 41 16.96 -5.91 3.34
C THR A 41 15.98 -4.79 3.00
N TYR A 42 14.69 -5.12 2.83
CA TYR A 42 13.68 -4.17 2.35
C TYR A 42 12.85 -3.52 3.47
N ARG A 43 13.13 -3.85 4.75
CA ARG A 43 12.44 -3.21 5.89
C ARG A 43 12.54 -1.69 5.88
N PRO A 44 13.70 -1.05 5.59
CA PRO A 44 13.80 0.41 5.56
C PRO A 44 12.89 1.04 4.50
N LEU A 45 12.79 0.41 3.33
CA LEU A 45 11.90 0.86 2.25
C LEU A 45 10.43 0.75 2.67
N ALA A 46 10.02 -0.41 3.21
CA ALA A 46 8.66 -0.59 3.71
C ALA A 46 8.30 0.48 4.75
N ASN A 47 9.19 0.75 5.73
CA ASN A 47 8.99 1.79 6.74
C ASN A 47 8.84 3.20 6.13
N ALA A 48 9.61 3.52 5.09
CA ALA A 48 9.51 4.81 4.40
C ALA A 48 8.18 4.94 3.64
N LEU A 49 7.74 3.85 2.98
CA LEU A 49 6.45 3.78 2.30
C LEU A 49 5.31 3.92 3.31
N GLU A 50 5.36 3.23 4.45
CA GLU A 50 4.33 3.33 5.48
C GLU A 50 4.13 4.77 5.99
N LYS A 51 5.23 5.48 6.24
CA LYS A 51 5.19 6.88 6.68
C LYS A 51 4.59 7.79 5.61
N THR A 52 4.97 7.58 4.35
CA THR A 52 4.58 8.43 3.22
C THR A 52 3.12 8.18 2.82
N LEU A 53 2.72 6.91 2.74
CA LEU A 53 1.40 6.48 2.32
C LEU A 53 0.38 6.49 3.46
N ARG A 54 0.84 6.63 4.72
CA ARG A 54 0.02 6.55 5.93
C ARG A 54 -0.79 5.25 5.98
N ARG A 55 -0.21 4.17 5.46
CA ARG A 55 -0.82 2.84 5.32
C ARG A 55 0.23 1.76 5.55
N ARG A 56 -0.12 0.68 6.24
CA ARG A 56 0.80 -0.44 6.51
C ARG A 56 1.30 -1.08 5.21
N VAL A 57 2.55 -1.53 5.18
CA VAL A 57 3.17 -2.21 4.03
C VAL A 57 3.77 -3.52 4.50
N GLU A 58 3.32 -4.62 3.89
CA GLU A 58 3.83 -5.96 4.18
C GLU A 58 4.72 -6.46 3.04
N ILE A 59 5.95 -6.84 3.40
CA ILE A 59 6.91 -7.43 2.46
C ILE A 59 6.54 -8.91 2.30
N TYR A 60 6.33 -9.32 1.06
CA TYR A 60 6.05 -10.70 0.71
C TYR A 60 6.90 -11.16 -0.47
N SER A 61 7.40 -12.39 -0.42
CA SER A 61 8.08 -13.02 -1.54
C SER A 61 7.50 -14.40 -1.80
N ALA A 62 7.43 -14.80 -3.06
CA ALA A 62 6.98 -16.14 -3.42
C ALA A 62 8.11 -17.16 -3.27
N PRO A 63 7.82 -18.48 -3.12
CA PRO A 63 8.88 -19.48 -2.96
C PRO A 63 9.83 -19.63 -4.17
N ASN A 64 9.43 -19.15 -5.35
CA ASN A 64 10.22 -19.22 -6.57
C ASN A 64 9.66 -18.25 -7.63
N PHE A 65 10.45 -18.06 -8.71
CA PHE A 65 10.11 -17.19 -9.83
C PHE A 65 8.75 -17.52 -10.47
N LYS A 66 8.48 -18.80 -10.76
CA LYS A 66 7.21 -19.22 -11.39
C LYS A 66 6.00 -18.81 -10.55
N SER A 67 6.09 -19.01 -9.24
CA SER A 67 5.04 -18.61 -8.29
C SER A 67 4.91 -17.09 -8.19
N PHE A 68 6.03 -16.35 -8.23
CA PHE A 68 6.03 -14.89 -8.21
C PHE A 68 5.31 -14.31 -9.43
N VAL A 69 5.63 -14.80 -10.64
CA VAL A 69 4.97 -14.39 -11.88
C VAL A 69 3.48 -14.72 -11.84
N ALA A 70 3.11 -15.93 -11.40
CA ALA A 70 1.72 -16.32 -11.29
C ALA A 70 0.93 -15.42 -10.33
N ARG A 71 1.49 -15.11 -9.15
CA ARG A 71 0.86 -14.25 -8.14
C ARG A 71 0.78 -12.79 -8.59
N THR A 72 1.77 -12.31 -9.34
CA THR A 72 1.74 -10.98 -9.98
C THR A 72 0.56 -10.88 -10.94
N ARG A 73 0.40 -11.86 -11.84
CA ARG A 73 -0.73 -11.90 -12.79
C ARG A 73 -2.10 -11.99 -12.12
N GLN A 74 -2.16 -12.60 -10.93
CA GLN A 74 -3.37 -12.71 -10.13
C GLN A 74 -3.68 -11.46 -9.30
N GLY A 75 -2.86 -10.40 -9.37
CA GLY A 75 -3.06 -9.19 -8.58
C GLY A 75 -2.88 -9.41 -7.07
N LYS A 76 -2.04 -10.39 -6.67
CA LYS A 76 -1.77 -10.67 -5.24
C LYS A 76 -0.83 -9.66 -4.59
N TYR A 77 -0.28 -8.73 -5.37
CA TYR A 77 0.63 -7.69 -4.92
C TYR A 77 0.06 -6.33 -5.32
N ASP A 78 0.09 -5.38 -4.39
CA ASP A 78 -0.27 -3.99 -4.65
C ASP A 78 0.93 -3.22 -5.20
N LEU A 79 2.13 -3.61 -4.79
CA LEU A 79 3.41 -3.04 -5.20
C LEU A 79 4.39 -4.15 -5.58
N LEU A 80 5.27 -3.89 -6.55
CA LEU A 80 6.23 -4.86 -7.07
C LEU A 80 7.67 -4.33 -7.02
N LEU A 81 8.59 -5.20 -6.63
CA LEU A 81 10.02 -4.99 -6.71
C LEU A 81 10.68 -6.19 -7.40
N THR A 82 11.29 -5.96 -8.57
CA THR A 82 11.80 -6.99 -9.48
C THR A 82 13.28 -6.84 -9.76
#